data_AF-A0A1F3Y173-F1
#
_entry.id   AF-A0A1F3Y173-F1
#
_cell.length_a   1.000
_cell.length_b   1.000
_cell.length_c   1.000
_cell.angle_alpha   90.00
_cell.angle_beta   90.00
_cell.angle_gamma   90.00
#
_symmetry.space_group_name_H-M   'P 1'
#
loop_
_entity.id
_entity.type
_entity.pdbx_description
1 polymer ?
#
loop_
_entity_poly.entity_id
_entity_poly.type
_entity_poly.pdbx_seq_one_letter_code
_entity_poly.pdbx_strand_id
1 'polypeptide(L)'
;MNKKHFIFLGAIALVAVALLFASKAWKARQTPDAAAPLADGAEVRVAETVAEGAPPDAVTALRSAGRSAGQSAGQLAAAQKGAILDSILASKNDNDPRLDTDFKKLTRADKKFFKKKYASLPMEKRNERGTIVFLLGREAREAADFLFLKDVLAEKPCLSLSDCTVEYKPGDHPHSETSIEISLAYPQIVALKQAARALEEERAAGRTRSERYQEALATVRAGRLSRVPVVARMAAETDTGF
;
A
#
# COMPACT_ATOMS: atom_id res chain seq x y z
N MET A 1 -55.74 9.89 27.98
CA MET A 1 -54.74 8.92 27.47
C MET A 1 -54.40 9.27 26.03
N ASN A 2 -53.13 9.59 25.77
CA ASN A 2 -52.69 10.27 24.54
C ASN A 2 -52.27 9.26 23.45
N LYS A 3 -53.05 9.18 22.36
CA LYS A 3 -52.84 8.25 21.22
C LYS A 3 -51.45 8.38 20.55
N LYS A 4 -50.74 9.49 20.75
CA LYS A 4 -49.43 9.75 20.13
C LYS A 4 -48.30 8.87 20.67
N HIS A 5 -48.40 8.35 21.91
CA HIS A 5 -47.36 7.46 22.46
C HIS A 5 -47.38 6.04 21.89
N PHE A 6 -48.52 5.57 21.39
CA PHE A 6 -48.64 4.22 20.83
C PHE A 6 -47.98 4.08 19.44
N ILE A 7 -47.96 5.14 18.64
CA ILE A 7 -47.38 5.11 17.29
C ILE A 7 -45.84 5.06 17.36
N PHE A 8 -45.24 5.73 18.33
CA PHE A 8 -43.78 5.78 18.47
C PHE A 8 -43.16 4.44 18.92
N LEU A 9 -43.86 3.69 19.79
CA LEU A 9 -43.38 2.38 20.25
C LEU A 9 -43.48 1.30 19.16
N GLY A 10 -44.49 1.36 18.29
CA GLY A 10 -44.64 0.42 17.18
C GLY A 10 -43.54 0.54 16.11
N ALA A 11 -43.09 1.77 15.82
CA ALA A 11 -42.03 2.01 14.83
C ALA A 11 -40.66 1.48 15.31
N ILE A 12 -40.34 1.60 16.59
CA ILE A 12 -39.08 1.11 17.17
C ILE A 12 -39.03 -0.43 17.14
N ALA A 13 -40.15 -1.10 17.41
CA ALA A 13 -40.22 -2.57 17.36
C ALA A 13 -39.98 -3.12 15.94
N LEU A 14 -40.49 -2.46 14.91
CA LEU A 14 -40.29 -2.88 13.51
C LEU A 14 -38.83 -2.74 13.05
N VAL A 15 -38.13 -1.67 13.46
CA VAL A 15 -36.71 -1.48 13.12
C VAL A 15 -35.83 -2.53 13.83
N ALA A 16 -36.13 -2.86 15.09
CA ALA A 16 -35.38 -3.88 15.83
C ALA A 16 -35.53 -5.28 15.19
N VAL A 17 -36.72 -5.63 14.73
CA VAL A 17 -36.97 -6.92 14.04
C VAL A 17 -36.27 -6.96 12.68
N ALA A 18 -36.29 -5.87 11.89
CA ALA A 18 -35.58 -5.79 10.62
C ALA A 18 -34.05 -5.95 10.78
N LEU A 19 -33.46 -5.34 11.82
CA LEU A 19 -32.04 -5.49 12.13
C LEU A 19 -31.67 -6.92 12.56
N LEU A 20 -32.55 -7.60 13.31
CA LEU A 20 -32.33 -9.00 13.68
C LEU A 20 -32.35 -9.93 12.46
N PHE A 21 -33.23 -9.72 11.49
CA PHE A 21 -33.25 -10.52 10.25
C PHE A 21 -32.07 -10.23 9.32
N ALA A 22 -31.62 -8.97 9.22
CA ALA A 22 -30.42 -8.62 8.47
C ALA A 22 -29.14 -9.29 9.04
N SER A 23 -29.05 -9.41 10.37
CA SER A 23 -27.90 -10.05 11.05
C SER A 23 -27.81 -11.56 10.76
N LYS A 24 -28.94 -12.27 10.65
CA LYS A 24 -28.97 -13.70 10.32
C LYS A 24 -28.63 -13.97 8.85
N ALA A 25 -29.04 -13.09 7.94
CA ALA A 25 -28.70 -13.21 6.52
C ALA A 25 -27.21 -12.97 6.24
N TRP A 26 -26.55 -12.10 7.01
CA TRP A 26 -25.10 -11.85 6.86
C TRP A 26 -24.26 -13.05 7.32
N LYS A 27 -24.66 -13.71 8.41
CA LYS A 27 -23.91 -14.86 8.96
C LYS A 27 -23.90 -16.08 8.02
N ALA A 28 -24.91 -16.22 7.14
CA ALA A 28 -24.99 -17.28 6.15
C ALA A 28 -24.07 -17.08 4.91
N ARG A 29 -23.50 -15.88 4.72
CA ARG A 29 -22.58 -15.58 3.59
C ARG A 29 -21.09 -15.70 3.94
N GLN A 30 -20.75 -16.12 5.15
CA GLN A 30 -19.36 -16.32 5.60
C GLN A 30 -19.02 -17.81 5.78
N THR A 31 -19.55 -18.71 4.96
CA THR A 31 -18.89 -20.00 4.74
C THR A 31 -17.78 -19.76 3.72
N PRO A 32 -16.50 -19.65 4.13
CA PRO A 32 -15.42 -19.72 3.17
C PRO A 32 -15.55 -21.07 2.46
N ASP A 33 -15.65 -21.04 1.13
CA ASP A 33 -15.41 -22.23 0.33
C ASP A 33 -14.08 -22.82 0.81
N ALA A 34 -14.18 -24.05 1.31
CA ALA A 34 -13.05 -24.85 1.71
C ALA A 34 -12.08 -24.86 0.53
N ALA A 35 -11.00 -24.09 0.68
CA ALA A 35 -9.89 -24.09 -0.25
C ALA A 35 -9.47 -25.54 -0.43
N ALA A 36 -9.58 -26.01 -1.66
CA ALA A 36 -9.03 -27.29 -2.08
C ALA A 36 -7.59 -27.40 -1.56
N PRO A 37 -7.17 -28.57 -1.05
CA PRO A 37 -5.79 -28.78 -0.65
C PRO A 37 -4.90 -28.48 -1.86
N LEU A 38 -4.16 -27.36 -1.77
CA LEU A 38 -3.07 -27.08 -2.68
C LEU A 38 -2.11 -28.25 -2.52
N ALA A 39 -1.99 -29.03 -3.58
CA ALA A 39 -1.07 -30.14 -3.68
C ALA A 39 0.31 -29.68 -3.18
N ASP A 40 0.77 -30.41 -2.17
CA ASP A 40 2.10 -30.34 -1.62
C ASP A 40 3.16 -30.36 -2.72
N GLY A 41 4.24 -29.65 -2.42
CA GLY A 41 5.48 -29.53 -3.15
C GLY A 41 5.73 -30.57 -4.25
N ALA A 42 5.72 -30.09 -5.50
CA ALA A 42 6.83 -30.42 -6.38
C ALA A 42 8.08 -29.71 -5.84
N GLU A 43 8.59 -30.23 -4.72
CA GLU A 43 9.97 -30.01 -4.31
C GLU A 43 10.79 -30.55 -5.47
N VAL A 44 11.30 -29.65 -6.32
CA VAL A 44 12.36 -29.98 -7.25
C VAL A 44 13.55 -30.34 -6.36
N ARG A 45 13.59 -31.60 -5.95
CA ARG A 45 14.80 -32.28 -5.54
C ARG A 45 15.68 -32.24 -6.78
N VAL A 46 16.43 -31.15 -6.91
CA VAL A 46 17.68 -31.17 -7.66
C VAL A 46 18.45 -32.27 -6.95
N ALA A 47 18.49 -33.43 -7.58
CA ALA A 47 19.30 -34.53 -7.13
C ALA A 47 20.71 -33.96 -6.98
N GLU A 48 21.10 -33.73 -5.72
CA GLU A 48 22.43 -33.36 -5.33
C GLU A 48 23.27 -34.64 -5.45
N THR A 49 23.38 -35.17 -6.66
CA THR A 49 24.50 -36.03 -7.04
C THR A 49 25.70 -35.09 -7.18
N VAL A 50 26.23 -34.65 -6.04
CA VAL A 50 27.57 -34.12 -5.96
C VAL A 50 28.46 -35.30 -6.32
N ALA A 51 28.91 -35.31 -7.56
CA ALA A 51 30.04 -36.12 -7.96
C ALA A 51 31.21 -35.74 -7.04
N GLU A 52 31.48 -36.61 -6.08
CA GLU A 52 32.60 -36.52 -5.13
C GLU A 52 33.90 -36.54 -5.96
N GLY A 53 34.43 -35.35 -6.25
CA GLY A 53 35.60 -35.18 -7.13
C GLY A 53 35.60 -33.93 -8.02
N ALA A 54 34.52 -33.14 -8.07
CA ALA A 54 34.55 -31.88 -8.82
C ALA A 54 35.47 -30.84 -8.14
N PRO A 55 36.41 -30.19 -8.88
CA PRO A 55 37.28 -29.18 -8.31
C PRO A 55 36.47 -28.00 -7.75
N PRO A 56 36.90 -27.39 -6.63
CA PRO A 56 36.15 -26.33 -5.93
C PRO A 56 35.84 -25.11 -6.82
N ASP A 57 36.63 -24.90 -7.87
CA ASP A 57 36.45 -23.82 -8.84
C ASP A 57 35.24 -24.02 -9.75
N ALA A 58 34.87 -25.27 -10.05
CA ALA A 58 33.73 -25.58 -10.93
C ALA A 58 32.38 -25.29 -10.24
N VAL A 59 32.27 -25.57 -8.93
CA VAL A 59 31.05 -25.30 -8.14
C VAL A 59 30.81 -23.79 -7.98
N THR A 60 31.89 -23.02 -7.86
CA THR A 60 31.84 -21.55 -7.76
C THR A 60 31.40 -20.91 -9.09
N ALA A 61 31.92 -21.41 -10.22
CA ALA A 61 31.54 -20.92 -11.55
C ALA A 61 30.06 -21.17 -11.88
N LEU A 62 29.53 -22.37 -11.58
CA LEU A 62 28.12 -22.72 -11.80
C LEU A 62 27.17 -21.88 -10.94
N ARG A 63 27.50 -21.61 -9.68
CA ARG A 63 26.72 -20.72 -8.81
C ARG A 63 26.70 -19.27 -9.30
N SER A 64 27.82 -18.79 -9.86
CA SER A 64 27.92 -17.44 -10.41
C SER A 64 27.10 -17.29 -11.70
N ALA A 65 27.18 -18.27 -12.60
CA ALA A 65 26.41 -18.29 -13.84
C ALA A 65 24.89 -18.36 -13.59
N GLY A 66 24.45 -19.20 -12.65
CA GLY A 66 23.04 -19.30 -12.26
C GLY A 66 22.47 -18.00 -11.65
N ARG A 67 23.25 -17.30 -10.83
CA ARG A 67 22.86 -15.98 -10.29
C ARG A 67 22.75 -14.92 -11.37
N SER A 68 23.66 -14.91 -12.34
CA SER A 68 23.66 -13.94 -13.43
C SER A 68 22.41 -14.09 -14.32
N ALA A 69 22.06 -15.33 -14.70
CA ALA A 69 20.88 -15.61 -15.53
C ALA A 69 19.57 -15.24 -14.81
N GLY A 70 19.45 -15.56 -13.51
CA GLY A 70 18.27 -15.19 -12.71
C GLY A 70 18.11 -13.68 -12.50
N GLN A 71 19.22 -12.95 -12.33
CA GLN A 71 19.20 -11.49 -12.24
C GLN A 71 18.78 -10.83 -13.57
N SER A 72 19.26 -11.36 -14.70
CA SER A 72 18.88 -10.90 -16.04
C SER A 72 17.37 -11.02 -16.28
N ALA A 73 16.78 -12.20 -16.01
CA ALA A 73 15.35 -12.40 -16.19
C ALA A 73 14.50 -11.49 -15.29
N GLY A 74 14.88 -11.33 -14.02
CA GLY A 74 14.20 -10.43 -13.08
C GLY A 74 14.29 -8.96 -13.49
N GLN A 75 15.41 -8.51 -14.06
CA GLN A 75 15.57 -7.16 -14.58
C GLN A 75 14.72 -6.91 -15.83
N LEU A 76 14.64 -7.88 -16.74
CA LEU A 76 13.79 -7.80 -17.92
C LEU A 76 12.30 -7.70 -17.54
N ALA A 77 11.85 -8.51 -16.57
CA ALA A 77 10.49 -8.44 -16.05
C ALA A 77 10.19 -7.08 -15.39
N ALA A 78 11.13 -6.55 -14.60
CA ALA A 78 11.01 -5.24 -13.99
C ALA A 78 10.97 -4.10 -15.03
N ALA A 79 11.76 -4.21 -16.11
CA ALA A 79 11.73 -3.27 -17.21
C ALA A 79 10.39 -3.29 -17.96
N GLN A 80 9.81 -4.47 -18.17
CA GLN A 80 8.49 -4.61 -18.79
C GLN A 80 7.39 -3.96 -17.94
N LYS A 81 7.34 -4.24 -16.62
CA LYS A 81 6.42 -3.55 -15.71
C LYS A 81 6.68 -2.05 -15.66
N GLY A 82 7.94 -1.63 -15.76
CA GLY A 82 8.34 -0.23 -15.89
C GLY A 82 7.75 0.45 -17.12
N ALA A 83 7.80 -0.20 -18.29
CA ALA A 83 7.21 0.32 -19.52
C ALA A 83 5.67 0.42 -19.44
N ILE A 84 5.01 -0.56 -18.81
CA ILE A 84 3.56 -0.50 -18.56
C ILE A 84 3.24 0.68 -17.64
N LEU A 85 3.99 0.86 -16.55
CA LEU A 85 3.81 1.97 -15.64
C LEU A 85 3.98 3.31 -16.36
N ASP A 86 5.04 3.45 -17.17
CA ASP A 86 5.28 4.67 -17.94
C ASP A 86 4.13 4.99 -18.91
N SER A 87 3.55 3.97 -19.55
CA SER A 87 2.36 4.12 -20.40
C SER A 87 1.13 4.61 -19.62
N ILE A 88 0.90 4.07 -18.41
CA ILE A 88 -0.23 4.48 -17.54
C ILE A 88 -0.03 5.92 -17.04
N LEU A 89 1.18 6.25 -16.60
CA LEU A 89 1.49 7.61 -16.14
C LEU A 89 1.36 8.64 -17.27
N ALA A 90 1.76 8.27 -18.50
CA ALA A 90 1.61 9.13 -19.67
C ALA A 90 0.14 9.34 -20.07
N SER A 91 -0.73 8.33 -19.89
CA SER A 91 -2.16 8.45 -20.20
C SER A 91 -2.94 9.24 -19.15
N LYS A 92 -2.35 9.49 -17.96
CA LYS A 92 -2.98 10.14 -16.80
C LYS A 92 -4.26 9.43 -16.34
N ASN A 93 -4.41 8.15 -16.64
CA ASN A 93 -5.54 7.34 -16.19
C ASN A 93 -5.19 6.65 -14.87
N ASP A 94 -5.58 7.27 -13.75
CA ASP A 94 -5.41 6.73 -12.40
C ASP A 94 -6.31 5.52 -12.09
N ASN A 95 -7.29 5.26 -12.96
CA ASN A 95 -8.21 4.12 -12.89
C ASN A 95 -7.89 3.04 -13.94
N ASP A 96 -6.66 3.00 -14.46
CA ASP A 96 -6.25 1.98 -15.43
C ASP A 96 -6.32 0.58 -14.78
N PRO A 97 -7.11 -0.37 -15.33
CA PRO A 97 -7.32 -1.68 -14.70
C PRO A 97 -6.03 -2.49 -14.56
N ARG A 98 -5.00 -2.18 -15.36
CA ARG A 98 -3.67 -2.82 -15.25
C ARG A 98 -3.02 -2.54 -13.91
N LEU A 99 -3.33 -1.42 -13.25
CA LEU A 99 -2.85 -1.10 -11.90
C LEU A 99 -3.22 -2.21 -10.89
N ASP A 100 -4.35 -2.89 -11.08
CA ASP A 100 -4.84 -3.96 -10.21
C ASP A 100 -4.50 -5.37 -10.67
N THR A 101 -4.16 -5.57 -11.94
CA THR A 101 -3.78 -6.88 -12.48
C THR A 101 -2.27 -7.05 -12.54
N ASP A 102 -1.58 -6.13 -13.20
CA ASP A 102 -0.21 -6.31 -13.68
C ASP A 102 0.82 -5.98 -12.59
N PHE A 103 0.41 -5.23 -11.56
CA PHE A 103 1.26 -4.76 -10.46
C PHE A 103 0.98 -5.47 -9.12
N LYS A 104 0.43 -6.68 -9.17
CA LYS A 104 0.39 -7.58 -8.02
C LYS A 104 1.74 -8.28 -7.85
N LYS A 105 2.06 -8.67 -6.60
CA LYS A 105 3.26 -9.47 -6.25
C LYS A 105 4.56 -8.82 -6.75
N LEU A 106 4.74 -7.52 -6.51
CA LEU A 106 5.94 -6.80 -6.92
C LEU A 106 7.20 -7.41 -6.28
N THR A 107 8.16 -7.76 -7.12
CA THR A 107 9.48 -8.24 -6.70
C THR A 107 10.34 -7.10 -6.14
N ARG A 108 11.46 -7.43 -5.50
CA ARG A 108 12.43 -6.41 -5.06
C ARG A 108 12.99 -5.58 -6.22
N ALA A 109 13.17 -6.20 -7.39
CA ALA A 109 13.62 -5.51 -8.60
C ALA A 109 12.59 -4.49 -9.09
N ASP A 110 11.31 -4.88 -9.11
CA ASP A 110 10.20 -3.98 -9.47
C ASP A 110 10.14 -2.78 -8.51
N LYS A 111 10.15 -3.05 -7.20
CA LYS A 111 10.10 -2.01 -6.18
C LYS A 111 11.28 -1.04 -6.30
N LYS A 112 12.49 -1.55 -6.59
CA LYS A 112 13.68 -0.72 -6.81
C LYS A 112 13.52 0.17 -8.05
N PHE A 113 13.00 -0.37 -9.15
CA PHE A 113 12.70 0.43 -10.35
C PHE A 113 11.69 1.54 -10.03
N PHE A 114 10.62 1.21 -9.29
CA PHE A 114 9.52 2.14 -9.02
C PHE A 114 9.96 3.26 -8.07
N LYS A 115 10.77 2.94 -7.05
CA LYS A 115 11.40 3.94 -6.16
C LYS A 115 12.33 4.87 -6.95
N LYS A 116 13.11 4.34 -7.91
CA LYS A 116 13.94 5.16 -8.80
C LYS A 116 13.08 6.07 -9.69
N LYS A 117 11.99 5.54 -10.25
CA LYS A 117 11.05 6.33 -11.05
C LYS A 117 10.43 7.46 -10.21
N TYR A 118 9.95 7.14 -9.01
CA TYR A 118 9.41 8.12 -8.06
C TYR A 118 10.37 9.28 -7.81
N ALA A 119 11.64 8.97 -7.50
CA ALA A 119 12.67 9.96 -7.26
C ALA A 119 12.99 10.84 -8.49
N SER A 120 12.77 10.33 -9.71
CA SER A 120 12.99 11.09 -10.96
C SER A 120 11.85 12.02 -11.34
N LEU A 121 10.66 11.87 -10.74
CA LEU A 121 9.51 12.73 -11.03
C LEU A 121 9.63 14.07 -10.29
N PRO A 122 9.32 15.20 -10.95
CA PRO A 122 9.14 16.50 -10.28
C PRO A 122 8.15 16.38 -9.11
N MET A 123 8.30 17.24 -8.10
CA MET A 123 7.41 17.19 -6.93
C MET A 123 5.96 17.57 -7.27
N GLU A 124 5.77 18.35 -8.33
CA GLU A 124 4.49 18.82 -8.86
C GLU A 124 3.67 17.68 -9.47
N LYS A 125 4.31 16.57 -9.84
CA LYS A 125 3.68 15.38 -10.43
C LYS A 125 2.98 14.52 -9.38
N ARG A 126 2.10 15.13 -8.59
CA ARG A 126 1.48 14.54 -7.39
C ARG A 126 0.65 13.31 -7.69
N ASN A 127 -0.10 13.32 -8.79
CA ASN A 127 -0.92 12.17 -9.19
C ASN A 127 -0.02 10.98 -9.54
N GLU A 128 0.98 11.18 -10.42
CA GLU A 128 1.90 10.14 -10.84
C GLU A 128 2.74 9.60 -9.67
N ARG A 129 3.21 10.49 -8.79
CA ARG A 129 3.87 10.13 -7.53
C ARG A 129 2.96 9.30 -6.65
N GLY A 130 1.72 9.73 -6.45
CA GLY A 130 0.73 9.03 -5.63
C GLY A 130 0.37 7.65 -6.16
N THR A 131 0.26 7.47 -7.48
CA THR A 131 0.10 6.14 -8.10
C THR A 131 1.27 5.22 -7.77
N ILE A 132 2.51 5.70 -7.86
CA ILE A 132 3.69 4.89 -7.51
C ILE A 132 3.68 4.52 -6.01
N VAL A 133 3.33 5.47 -5.14
CA VAL A 133 3.21 5.22 -3.69
C VAL A 133 2.12 4.20 -3.40
N PHE A 134 0.98 4.27 -4.10
CA PHE A 134 -0.09 3.28 -3.99
C PHE A 134 0.41 1.88 -4.32
N LEU A 135 1.09 1.71 -5.46
CA LEU A 135 1.60 0.41 -5.90
C LEU A 135 2.64 -0.17 -4.92
N LEU A 136 3.58 0.67 -4.46
CA LEU A 136 4.62 0.27 -3.52
C LEU A 136 4.05 -0.06 -2.13
N GLY A 137 3.15 0.79 -1.62
CA GLY A 137 2.53 0.62 -0.31
C GLY A 137 1.60 -0.58 -0.25
N ARG A 138 0.84 -0.87 -1.32
CA ARG A 138 -0.05 -2.04 -1.40
C ARG A 138 0.71 -3.36 -1.24
N GLU A 139 1.96 -3.42 -1.68
CA GLU A 139 2.84 -4.59 -1.61
C GLU A 139 3.95 -4.43 -0.55
N ALA A 140 3.80 -3.51 0.42
CA ALA A 140 4.77 -3.30 1.49
C ALA A 140 4.81 -4.50 2.44
N ARG A 141 5.99 -5.13 2.54
CA ARG A 141 6.20 -6.35 3.34
C ARG A 141 7.43 -6.28 4.21
N GLU A 142 8.50 -5.66 3.72
CA GLU A 142 9.80 -5.61 4.38
C GLU A 142 10.04 -4.21 4.97
N ALA A 143 10.92 -4.08 5.97
CA ALA A 143 11.25 -2.80 6.59
C ALA A 143 11.65 -1.71 5.56
N ALA A 144 12.37 -2.09 4.50
CA ALA A 144 12.76 -1.19 3.42
C ALA A 144 11.59 -0.60 2.62
N ASP A 145 10.41 -1.24 2.64
CA ASP A 145 9.19 -0.70 2.02
C ASP A 145 8.59 0.41 2.89
N PHE A 146 8.54 0.18 4.20
CA PHE A 146 8.05 1.15 5.16
C PHE A 146 8.97 2.36 5.31
N LEU A 147 10.30 2.18 5.18
CA LEU A 147 11.24 3.30 5.10
C LEU A 147 10.89 4.23 3.92
N PHE A 148 10.57 3.67 2.75
CA PHE A 148 10.12 4.49 1.62
C PHE A 148 8.84 5.26 1.94
N LEU A 149 7.84 4.62 2.59
CA LEU A 149 6.63 5.32 2.99
C LEU A 149 6.90 6.45 4.01
N LYS A 150 7.83 6.24 4.96
CA LYS A 150 8.28 7.28 5.89
C LYS A 150 8.95 8.44 5.16
N ASP A 151 9.79 8.16 4.16
CA ASP A 151 10.44 9.21 3.35
C ASP A 151 9.39 10.06 2.61
N VAL A 152 8.35 9.43 2.06
CA VAL A 152 7.22 10.15 1.42
C VAL A 152 6.49 11.04 2.44
N LEU A 153 6.21 10.55 3.65
CA LEU A 153 5.55 11.32 4.72
C LEU A 153 6.40 12.51 5.22
N ALA A 154 7.71 12.42 5.10
CA ALA A 154 8.67 13.45 5.48
C ALA A 154 8.92 14.51 4.39
N GLU A 155 8.37 14.34 3.18
CA GLU A 155 8.49 15.32 2.11
C GLU A 155 7.96 16.70 2.53
N LYS A 156 8.60 17.75 2.02
CA LYS A 156 8.14 19.13 2.23
C LYS A 156 6.73 19.30 1.62
N PRO A 157 5.84 20.08 2.27
CA PRO A 157 4.57 20.45 1.67
C PRO A 157 4.82 21.16 0.34
N CYS A 158 3.97 20.89 -0.64
CA CYS A 158 3.93 21.63 -1.88
C CYS A 158 2.62 22.38 -1.93
N LEU A 159 2.70 23.68 -2.15
CA LEU A 159 1.58 24.61 -1.96
C LEU A 159 0.95 25.03 -3.28
N SER A 160 1.44 24.49 -4.40
CA SER A 160 0.96 24.78 -5.75
C SER A 160 1.04 23.52 -6.61
N LEU A 161 0.09 23.38 -7.53
CA LEU A 161 0.06 22.25 -8.47
C LEU A 161 1.12 22.36 -9.57
N SER A 162 1.69 23.55 -9.78
CA SER A 162 2.62 23.82 -10.87
C SER A 162 4.03 24.18 -10.41
N ASP A 163 4.21 24.57 -9.14
CA ASP A 163 5.50 25.02 -8.62
C ASP A 163 5.61 24.79 -7.11
N CYS A 164 6.32 23.73 -6.70
CA CYS A 164 6.54 23.42 -5.30
C CYS A 164 7.61 24.28 -4.63
N THR A 165 8.20 25.27 -5.33
CA THR A 165 9.16 26.23 -4.74
C THR A 165 8.48 27.44 -4.11
N VAL A 166 7.17 27.63 -4.36
CA VAL A 166 6.39 28.73 -3.78
C VAL A 166 6.30 28.55 -2.26
N GLU A 167 6.75 29.57 -1.52
CA GLU A 167 6.63 29.62 -0.07
C GLU A 167 5.22 30.03 0.37
N TYR A 168 4.79 29.49 1.51
CA TYR A 168 3.50 29.85 2.12
C TYR A 168 3.52 31.32 2.53
N LYS A 169 2.51 32.08 2.10
CA LYS A 169 2.25 33.44 2.59
C LYS A 169 1.04 33.41 3.54
N PRO A 170 1.24 33.67 4.84
CA PRO A 170 0.13 33.77 5.78
C PRO A 170 -0.87 34.85 5.33
N GLY A 171 -2.13 34.45 5.08
CA GLY A 171 -3.23 35.38 4.76
C GLY A 171 -3.83 35.27 3.35
N ASP A 172 -3.21 34.52 2.42
CA ASP A 172 -3.66 34.53 1.03
C ASP A 172 -4.92 33.67 0.75
N HIS A 173 -5.28 32.70 1.61
CA HIS A 173 -6.35 31.73 1.28
C HIS A 173 -7.20 31.28 2.49
N PRO A 174 -8.18 32.07 2.95
CA PRO A 174 -8.92 31.74 4.17
C PRO A 174 -9.98 30.63 4.05
N HIS A 175 -10.55 30.29 2.86
CA HIS A 175 -11.78 29.46 2.83
C HIS A 175 -11.98 28.43 1.69
N SER A 176 -11.01 28.18 0.80
CA SER A 176 -11.13 27.16 -0.27
C SER A 176 -10.13 26.00 -0.18
N GLU A 177 -9.45 25.84 0.96
CA GLU A 177 -8.21 25.06 1.02
C GLU A 177 -8.39 23.54 1.20
N THR A 178 -9.52 23.04 1.70
CA THR A 178 -9.60 21.62 2.09
C THR A 178 -9.52 20.64 0.92
N SER A 179 -10.11 20.96 -0.23
CA SER A 179 -10.02 20.09 -1.42
C SER A 179 -8.66 20.16 -2.10
N ILE A 180 -8.08 21.36 -2.20
CA ILE A 180 -6.76 21.58 -2.79
C ILE A 180 -5.66 20.97 -1.91
N GLU A 181 -5.77 21.09 -0.59
CA GLU A 181 -4.83 20.51 0.38
C GLU A 181 -4.74 18.99 0.20
N ILE A 182 -5.87 18.30 0.00
CA ILE A 182 -5.89 16.85 -0.23
C ILE A 182 -5.14 16.48 -1.52
N SER A 183 -5.39 17.21 -2.61
CA SER A 183 -4.70 16.96 -3.89
C SER A 183 -3.19 17.20 -3.79
N LEU A 184 -2.78 18.27 -3.11
CA LEU A 184 -1.38 18.61 -2.89
C LEU A 184 -0.66 17.60 -1.97
N ALA A 185 -1.39 17.04 -1.01
CA ALA A 185 -0.91 16.03 -0.07
C ALA A 185 -1.10 14.58 -0.55
N TYR A 186 -1.56 14.37 -1.80
CA TYR A 186 -2.04 13.06 -2.25
C TYR A 186 -1.02 11.92 -2.04
N PRO A 187 0.26 12.04 -2.45
CA PRO A 187 1.26 11.00 -2.18
C PRO A 187 1.41 10.66 -0.70
N GLN A 188 1.43 11.67 0.18
CA GLN A 188 1.57 11.50 1.63
C GLN A 188 0.33 10.84 2.26
N ILE A 189 -0.87 11.24 1.84
CA ILE A 189 -2.12 10.62 2.28
C ILE A 189 -2.17 9.14 1.87
N VAL A 190 -1.76 8.83 0.64
CA VAL A 190 -1.69 7.44 0.16
C VAL A 190 -0.67 6.63 0.96
N ALA A 191 0.52 7.18 1.22
CA ALA A 191 1.53 6.51 2.04
C ALA A 191 1.01 6.17 3.44
N LEU A 192 0.36 7.14 4.10
CA LEU A 192 -0.24 6.95 5.43
C LEU A 192 -1.33 5.87 5.40
N LYS A 193 -2.24 5.93 4.42
CA LYS A 193 -3.33 4.94 4.30
C LYS A 193 -2.81 3.52 4.07
N GLN A 194 -1.74 3.34 3.29
CA GLN A 194 -1.15 2.02 3.08
C GLN A 194 -0.48 1.48 4.35
N ALA A 195 0.19 2.35 5.13
CA ALA A 195 0.73 1.96 6.43
C ALA A 195 -0.38 1.58 7.43
N ALA A 196 -1.45 2.38 7.50
CA ALA A 196 -2.61 2.10 8.34
C ALA A 196 -3.28 0.76 7.98
N ARG A 197 -3.49 0.50 6.69
CA ARG A 197 -4.03 -0.77 6.20
C ARG A 197 -3.14 -1.96 6.61
N ALA A 198 -1.82 -1.85 6.45
CA ALA A 198 -0.91 -2.93 6.86
C ALA A 198 -0.98 -3.20 8.38
N LEU A 199 -1.16 -2.16 9.18
CA LEU A 199 -1.34 -2.27 10.63
C LEU A 199 -2.64 -3.01 11.00
N GLU A 200 -3.76 -2.66 10.34
CA GLU A 200 -5.05 -3.32 10.50
C GLU A 200 -5.01 -4.81 10.09
N GLU A 201 -4.36 -5.13 8.96
CA GLU A 201 -4.20 -6.51 8.48
C GLU A 201 -3.42 -7.38 9.48
N GLU A 202 -2.29 -6.88 10.00
CA GLU A 202 -1.49 -7.61 10.98
C GLU A 202 -2.24 -7.78 12.31
N ARG A 203 -3.00 -6.77 12.73
CA ARG A 203 -3.85 -6.85 13.93
C ARG A 203 -4.98 -7.86 13.78
N ALA A 204 -5.71 -7.82 12.68
CA ALA A 204 -6.79 -8.75 12.39
C ALA A 204 -6.29 -10.20 12.37
N ALA A 205 -5.02 -10.40 12.00
CA ALA A 205 -4.37 -11.70 12.03
C ALA A 205 -3.69 -12.06 13.38
N GLY A 206 -3.83 -11.23 14.43
CA GLY A 206 -3.21 -11.47 15.73
C GLY A 206 -1.68 -11.33 15.77
N ARG A 207 -1.08 -10.71 14.75
CA ARG A 207 0.38 -10.59 14.57
C ARG A 207 0.94 -9.24 15.02
N THR A 208 0.50 -8.72 16.16
CA THR A 208 0.93 -7.40 16.68
C THR A 208 2.41 -7.31 17.06
N ARG A 209 3.11 -8.46 17.13
CA ARG A 209 4.56 -8.53 17.37
C ARG A 209 5.38 -8.74 16.08
N SER A 210 4.75 -8.81 14.91
CA SER A 210 5.49 -8.99 13.65
C SER A 210 6.30 -7.74 13.32
N GLU A 211 7.43 -7.94 12.63
CA GLU A 211 8.23 -6.83 12.12
C GLU A 211 7.39 -5.89 11.23
N ARG A 212 6.53 -6.45 10.37
CA ARG A 212 5.62 -5.68 9.52
C ARG A 212 4.67 -4.81 10.33
N TYR A 213 4.12 -5.30 11.44
CA TYR A 213 3.28 -4.50 12.34
C TYR A 213 4.06 -3.33 12.94
N GLN A 214 5.26 -3.60 13.45
CA GLN A 214 6.10 -2.57 14.09
C GLN A 214 6.52 -1.49 13.09
N GLU A 215 6.90 -1.88 11.88
CA GLU A 215 7.29 -0.95 10.81
C GLU A 215 6.10 -0.12 10.28
N ALA A 216 4.92 -0.73 10.15
CA ALA A 216 3.69 -0.02 9.82
C ALA A 216 3.32 1.01 10.89
N LEU A 217 3.36 0.61 12.17
CA LEU A 217 3.10 1.51 13.30
C LEU A 217 4.11 2.67 13.37
N ALA A 218 5.40 2.37 13.20
CA ALA A 218 6.43 3.40 13.14
C ALA A 218 6.20 4.38 11.98
N THR A 219 5.69 3.90 10.84
CA THR A 219 5.35 4.74 9.68
C THR A 219 4.16 5.65 9.97
N VAL A 220 3.09 5.14 10.59
CA VAL A 220 1.95 5.96 11.05
C VAL A 220 2.43 7.04 12.02
N ARG A 221 3.28 6.69 12.98
CA ARG A 221 3.85 7.65 13.95
C ARG A 221 4.73 8.71 13.28
N ALA A 222 5.51 8.35 12.26
CA ALA A 222 6.26 9.32 11.47
C ALA A 222 5.32 10.32 10.77
N GLY A 223 4.14 9.86 10.33
CA GLY A 223 3.09 10.73 9.78
C GLY A 223 2.64 11.85 10.72
N ARG A 224 2.67 11.63 12.05
CA ARG A 224 2.33 12.67 13.05
C ARG A 224 3.30 13.86 13.04
N LEU A 225 4.52 13.63 12.56
CA LEU A 225 5.56 14.65 12.41
C LEU A 225 5.55 15.28 11.01
N SER A 226 4.59 14.93 10.16
CA SER A 226 4.48 15.51 8.83
C SER A 226 4.24 17.01 8.91
N ARG A 227 4.87 17.75 8.01
CA ARG A 227 4.67 19.20 7.86
C ARG A 227 3.37 19.55 7.12
N VAL A 228 2.65 18.54 6.64
CA VAL A 228 1.36 18.68 5.97
C VAL A 228 0.24 18.48 7.01
N PRO A 229 -0.53 19.53 7.38
CA PRO A 229 -1.47 19.46 8.49
C PRO A 229 -2.50 18.33 8.39
N VAL A 230 -3.12 18.14 7.22
CA VAL A 230 -4.06 17.02 7.00
C VAL A 230 -3.44 15.65 7.26
N VAL A 231 -2.18 15.43 6.87
CA VAL A 231 -1.47 14.15 7.07
C VAL A 231 -1.18 13.91 8.55
N ALA A 232 -0.68 14.94 9.25
CA ALA A 232 -0.38 14.85 10.69
C ALA A 232 -1.64 14.54 11.51
N ARG A 233 -2.76 15.20 11.19
CA ARG A 233 -4.06 14.96 11.85
C ARG A 233 -4.56 13.54 11.59
N MET A 234 -4.59 13.10 10.33
CA MET A 234 -4.99 11.72 9.98
C MET A 234 -4.12 10.67 10.67
N ALA A 235 -2.81 10.92 10.77
CA ALA A 235 -1.88 10.02 11.43
C ALA A 235 -2.13 9.95 12.95
N ALA A 236 -2.44 11.08 13.59
CA ALA A 236 -2.80 11.11 15.00
C ALA A 236 -4.10 10.33 15.28
N GLU A 237 -5.14 10.55 14.48
CA GLU A 237 -6.41 9.80 14.59
C GLU A 237 -6.16 8.30 14.45
N THR A 238 -5.37 7.91 13.46
CA THR A 238 -4.99 6.52 13.21
C THR A 238 -4.22 5.92 14.40
N ASP A 239 -3.20 6.59 14.92
CA ASP A 239 -2.39 6.11 16.07
C ASP A 239 -3.22 5.97 17.36
N THR A 240 -4.24 6.82 17.57
CA THR A 240 -5.13 6.74 18.75
C THR A 240 -6.22 5.67 18.65
N GLY A 241 -6.57 5.23 17.44
CA GLY A 241 -7.54 4.15 17.23
C GLY A 241 -6.98 2.77 17.58
N PHE A 242 -5.72 2.70 18.03
CA PHE A 242 -4.92 1.49 18.09
C PHE A 242 -4.25 1.25 19.44
#